data_AF-A0A090VFM3-F1
#
_entry.id   AF-A0A090VFM3-F1
#
_cell.length_a   1.000
_cell.length_b   1.000
_cell.length_c   1.000
_cell.angle_alpha   90.00
_cell.angle_beta   90.00
_cell.angle_gamma   90.00
#
_symmetry.space_group_name_H-M   'P 1'
#
loop_
_entity.id
_entity.type
_entity.pdbx_description
1 polymer ?
#
loop_
_entity_poly.entity_id
_entity_poly.type
_entity_poly.pdbx_seq_one_letter_code
_entity_poly.pdbx_strand_id
1 'polypeptide(L)'
;MTLKSIVYCFIALCFFASCKNETKKLDTEKPEKKPNILFLLADDMGYGELGVYGQETIKTPFLDNLASKGMRFTNFYAGTAVCSLQELF
;
A
#
# COMPACT_ATOMS: atom_id res chain seq x y z
N MET A 1 10.06 -41.11 31.47
CA MET A 1 9.37 -40.10 30.64
C MET A 1 10.42 -39.25 29.96
N THR A 2 10.70 -39.50 28.68
CA THR A 2 11.77 -38.80 27.97
C THR A 2 11.31 -37.41 27.55
N LEU A 3 12.19 -36.42 27.68
CA LEU A 3 11.96 -35.01 27.33
C LEU A 3 11.35 -34.83 25.92
N LYS A 4 11.66 -35.74 25.00
CA LYS A 4 11.07 -35.83 23.65
C LYS A 4 9.54 -35.98 23.70
N SER A 5 9.01 -36.79 24.62
CA SER A 5 7.57 -37.03 24.73
C SER A 5 6.80 -35.79 25.20
N ILE A 6 7.41 -34.94 26.05
CA ILE A 6 6.81 -33.67 26.51
C ILE A 6 6.81 -32.64 25.38
N VAL A 7 7.91 -32.56 24.61
CA VAL A 7 8.02 -31.67 23.45
C VAL A 7 7.01 -32.02 22.36
N TYR A 8 6.82 -33.31 22.05
CA TYR A 8 5.80 -33.75 21.09
C TYR A 8 4.38 -33.44 21.56
N CYS A 9 4.07 -33.58 22.86
CA CYS A 9 2.78 -33.17 23.42
C CYS A 9 2.55 -31.66 23.30
N PHE A 10 3.57 -30.83 23.54
CA PHE A 10 3.46 -29.38 23.42
C PHE A 10 3.26 -28.93 21.97
N ILE A 11 3.96 -29.53 21.02
CA ILE A 11 3.81 -29.25 19.58
C ILE A 11 2.39 -29.63 19.11
N ALA A 12 1.88 -30.79 19.55
CA ALA A 12 0.52 -31.22 19.22
C ALA A 12 -0.55 -30.28 19.81
N LEU A 13 -0.37 -29.82 21.05
CA LEU A 13 -1.29 -28.90 21.72
C LEU A 13 -1.35 -27.53 21.01
N CYS A 14 -0.21 -27.02 20.55
CA CYS A 14 -0.13 -25.78 19.77
C CYS A 14 -0.82 -25.90 18.40
N PHE A 15 -0.77 -27.08 17.76
CA PHE A 15 -1.45 -27.32 16.49
C PHE A 15 -2.98 -27.35 16.64
N PHE A 16 -3.51 -27.95 17.70
CA PHE A 16 -4.96 -28.01 17.94
C PHE A 16 -5.58 -26.68 18.40
N ALA A 17 -4.80 -25.79 19.03
CA ALA A 17 -5.27 -24.47 19.44
C ALA A 17 -5.44 -23.48 18.26
N SER A 18 -5.01 -23.85 17.05
CA SER A 18 -5.06 -22.98 15.86
C SER A 18 -6.37 -23.08 15.05
N CYS A 19 -7.41 -23.71 15.59
CA CYS A 19 -8.76 -23.61 15.03
C CYS A 19 -9.55 -22.51 15.76
N LYS A 20 -9.42 -21.26 15.30
CA LYS A 20 -10.41 -20.23 15.61
C LYS A 20 -11.61 -20.41 14.69
N ASN A 21 -12.72 -20.91 15.23
CA ASN A 21 -14.01 -20.84 14.55
C ASN A 21 -14.52 -19.40 14.65
N GLU A 22 -14.25 -18.60 13.62
CA GLU A 22 -14.86 -17.29 13.44
C GLU A 22 -16.35 -17.49 13.14
N THR A 23 -17.20 -17.24 14.13
CA THR A 23 -18.64 -17.12 13.92
C THR A 23 -18.87 -15.84 13.13
N LYS A 24 -19.07 -15.99 11.82
CA LYS A 24 -19.35 -14.89 10.89
C LYS A 24 -20.63 -14.19 11.33
N LYS A 25 -20.49 -13.09 12.06
CA LYS A 25 -21.59 -12.22 12.48
C LYS A 25 -22.26 -11.71 11.20
N LEU A 26 -23.58 -11.88 11.12
CA LEU A 26 -24.37 -11.42 9.98
C LEU A 26 -24.53 -9.89 10.10
N ASP A 27 -23.47 -9.17 9.76
CA ASP A 27 -23.52 -7.73 9.65
C ASP A 27 -24.41 -7.39 8.44
N THR A 28 -25.49 -6.68 8.70
CA THR A 28 -26.38 -6.16 7.67
C THR A 28 -25.56 -5.26 6.76
N GLU A 29 -25.38 -5.71 5.50
CA GLU A 29 -24.49 -5.10 4.52
C GLU A 29 -24.97 -3.69 4.21
N LYS A 30 -24.40 -2.70 4.91
CA LYS A 30 -24.55 -1.29 4.53
C LYS A 30 -23.86 -1.16 3.17
N PRO A 31 -24.50 -0.59 2.13
CA PRO A 31 -23.91 -0.51 0.81
C PRO A 31 -22.53 0.15 0.93
N GLU A 32 -21.50 -0.63 0.64
CA GLU A 32 -20.12 -0.20 0.79
C GLU A 32 -19.92 0.98 -0.16
N LYS A 33 -19.71 2.18 0.40
CA LYS A 33 -19.55 3.38 -0.41
C LYS A 33 -18.28 3.22 -1.23
N LYS A 34 -18.42 3.14 -2.54
CA LYS A 34 -17.28 3.09 -3.46
C LYS A 34 -16.41 4.34 -3.26
N PRO A 35 -15.08 4.19 -3.27
CA PRO A 35 -14.19 5.34 -3.19
C PRO A 35 -14.32 6.18 -4.46
N ASN A 36 -14.14 7.50 -4.32
CA ASN A 36 -13.93 8.38 -5.46
C ASN A 36 -12.45 8.31 -5.84
N ILE A 37 -12.16 8.15 -7.13
CA ILE A 37 -10.80 8.12 -7.66
C ILE A 37 -10.53 9.44 -8.37
N LEU A 38 -9.51 10.17 -7.91
CA LEU A 38 -9.02 11.38 -8.56
C LEU A 38 -7.63 11.06 -9.14
N PHE A 39 -7.49 11.17 -10.45
CA PHE A 39 -6.22 11.02 -11.15
C PHE A 39 -5.67 12.41 -11.48
N LEU A 40 -4.49 12.72 -10.93
CA LEU A 40 -3.76 13.96 -11.19
C LEU A 40 -2.55 13.63 -12.04
N LEU A 41 -2.47 14.22 -13.24
CA LEU A 41 -1.34 14.11 -14.14
C LEU A 41 -0.72 15.51 -14.31
N ALA A 42 0.59 15.61 -14.14
CA ALA A 42 1.34 16.83 -14.41
C ALA A 42 2.14 16.64 -15.70
N ASP A 43 2.10 17.63 -16.58
CA ASP A 43 2.85 17.66 -17.84
C ASP A 43 4.29 18.12 -17.58
N ASP A 44 5.25 17.48 -18.26
CA ASP A 44 6.70 17.77 -18.20
C ASP A 44 7.34 17.84 -16.79
N MET A 45 6.70 17.28 -15.76
CA MET A 45 7.24 17.31 -14.40
C MET A 45 8.40 16.32 -14.23
N GLY A 46 9.58 16.84 -13.89
CA GLY A 46 10.78 16.06 -13.62
C GLY A 46 10.73 15.35 -12.26
N TYR A 47 11.44 14.21 -12.15
CA TYR A 47 11.51 13.42 -10.91
C TYR A 47 11.99 14.23 -9.69
N GLY A 48 12.97 15.11 -9.89
CA GLY A 48 13.57 15.94 -8.84
C GLY A 48 12.85 17.27 -8.58
N GLU A 49 11.63 17.46 -9.08
CA GLU A 49 10.92 18.74 -8.95
C GLU A 49 10.03 18.85 -7.71
N LEU A 50 9.79 17.74 -7.00
CA LEU A 50 9.06 17.73 -5.74
C LEU A 50 10.00 17.70 -4.53
N GLY A 51 9.61 18.38 -3.45
CA GLY A 51 10.34 18.40 -2.19
C GLY A 51 10.59 16.99 -1.64
N VAL A 52 9.59 16.10 -1.74
CA VAL A 52 9.71 14.69 -1.34
C VAL A 52 10.72 13.85 -2.15
N TYR A 53 11.22 14.37 -3.27
CA TYR A 53 12.30 13.77 -4.05
C TYR A 53 13.62 14.57 -3.96
N GLY A 54 13.71 15.55 -3.05
CA GLY A 54 14.95 16.29 -2.77
C GLY A 54 15.01 17.70 -3.37
N GLN A 55 13.92 18.23 -3.92
CA GLN A 55 13.90 19.63 -4.38
C GLN A 55 14.00 20.60 -3.19
N GLU A 56 14.95 21.53 -3.25
CA GLU A 56 15.19 22.51 -2.18
C GLU A 56 14.67 23.92 -2.51
N THR A 57 14.64 24.29 -3.78
CA THR A 57 14.27 25.65 -4.21
C THR A 57 12.76 25.81 -4.34
N ILE A 58 12.12 24.93 -5.10
CA ILE A 58 10.68 24.94 -5.33
C ILE A 58 9.99 24.25 -4.16
N LYS A 59 9.02 24.93 -3.53
CA LYS A 59 8.30 24.38 -2.39
C LYS A 59 6.98 23.77 -2.85
N THR A 60 6.78 22.49 -2.57
CA THR A 60 5.59 21.72 -2.95
C THR A 60 4.83 21.18 -1.74
N PRO A 61 4.51 22.01 -0.72
CA PRO A 61 4.10 21.53 0.61
C PRO A 61 2.83 20.67 0.60
N PHE A 62 1.90 20.91 -0.33
CA PHE A 62 0.68 20.12 -0.46
C PHE A 62 0.94 18.72 -1.05
N LEU A 63 1.79 18.63 -2.08
CA LEU A 63 2.18 17.36 -2.67
C LEU A 63 3.07 16.56 -1.71
N ASP A 64 3.95 17.26 -0.98
CA ASP A 64 4.79 16.64 0.04
C ASP A 64 3.94 16.07 1.18
N ASN A 65 2.91 16.81 1.61
CA ASN A 65 1.96 16.32 2.60
C ASN A 65 1.14 15.13 2.08
N LEU A 66 0.72 15.16 0.83
CA LEU A 66 -0.01 14.05 0.20
C LEU A 66 0.86 12.77 0.18
N ALA A 67 2.12 12.89 -0.23
CA ALA A 67 3.06 11.78 -0.23
C ALA A 67 3.35 11.24 1.18
N SER A 68 3.37 12.10 2.21
CA SER A 68 3.56 11.66 3.62
C SER A 68 2.39 10.85 4.19
N LYS A 69 1.19 11.02 3.62
CA LYS A 69 -0.05 10.33 4.04
C LYS A 69 -0.38 9.12 3.17
N GLY A 70 0.40 8.88 2.13
CA GLY A 70 0.13 7.86 1.12
C GLY A 70 1.34 7.01 0.81
N MET A 71 1.33 6.43 -0.39
CA MET A 71 2.44 5.68 -0.95
C MET A 71 3.21 6.56 -1.94
N ARG A 72 4.54 6.50 -1.89
CA ARG A 72 5.43 7.20 -2.81
C ARG A 72 6.28 6.18 -3.57
N PHE A 73 6.31 6.29 -4.90
CA PHE A 73 7.12 5.43 -5.75
C PHE A 73 8.44 6.11 -6.10
N THR A 74 9.56 5.50 -5.73
CA THR A 74 10.89 6.03 -6.09
C THR A 74 11.36 5.59 -7.47
N ASN A 75 10.74 4.56 -8.04
CA ASN A 75 11.05 3.98 -9.35
C ASN A 75 9.77 3.83 -10.18
N PHE A 76 9.21 4.95 -10.65
CA PHE A 76 8.02 4.99 -11.51
C PHE A 76 8.44 5.53 -12.89
N TYR A 77 8.52 4.63 -13.87
CA TYR A 77 8.96 4.97 -15.24
C TYR A 77 7.76 5.19 -16.14
N ALA A 78 7.78 6.29 -16.89
CA ALA A 78 6.87 6.50 -18.01
C ALA A 78 7.13 5.44 -19.10
N GLY A 79 6.10 5.11 -19.88
CA GLY A 79 6.22 4.17 -21.00
C GLY A 79 7.04 4.73 -22.16
N THR A 80 7.16 6.05 -22.24
CA THR A 80 7.92 6.78 -23.25
C THR A 80 8.36 8.15 -22.70
N ALA A 81 9.33 8.78 -23.34
CA ALA A 81 9.88 10.09 -22.97
C ALA A 81 9.17 11.28 -23.67
N VAL A 82 8.06 11.04 -24.37
CA VAL A 82 7.30 12.09 -25.07
C VAL A 82 5.84 12.11 -24.61
N CYS A 83 5.32 13.30 -24.27
CA CYS A 83 3.99 13.46 -23.69
C CYS A 83 2.89 12.92 -24.63
N SER A 84 2.96 13.24 -25.91
CA SER A 84 1.94 12.83 -26.88
C SER A 84 1.81 11.31 -27.05
N LEU A 85 2.89 10.52 -26.91
CA LEU A 85 2.77 9.06 -26.94
C LEU A 85 2.45 8.47 -25.56
N GLN A 86 2.69 9.20 -24.47
CA GLN A 86 2.39 8.77 -23.10
C GLN A 86 0.89 8.92 -22.77
N GLU A 87 0.23 9.94 -23.30
CA GLU A 87 -1.19 10.23 -23.04
C GLU A 87 -2.18 9.42 -23.89
N LEU A 88 -1.70 8.72 -24.92
CA LEU A 88 -2.52 7.95 -25.86
C LEU A 88 -2.84 6.51 -25.40
N PHE A 89 -2.56 6.17 -24.13
CA PHE A 89 -2.85 4.85 -23.54
C PHE A 89 -3.59 4.94 -22.20
#